data_AF-A0A4R9BN72-F1
#
_entry.id   AF-A0A4R9BN72-F1
#
_cell.length_a   1.000
_cell.length_b   1.000
_cell.length_c   1.000
_cell.angle_alpha   90.00
_cell.angle_beta   90.00
_cell.angle_gamma   90.00
#
_symmetry.space_group_name_H-M   'P 1'
#
loop_
_entity.id
_entity.type
_entity.pdbx_description
1 polymer ?
#
loop_
_entity_poly.entity_id
_entity_poly.type
_entity_poly.pdbx_seq_one_letter_code
_entity_poly.pdbx_strand_id
1 'polypeptide(L)'
;MPRRPTIAAVLLLALALTGCTGAPAAKPSTAPTPVASTSPTGDGTLSIGTLFPMTGANAASGAAQVAGTQIAVRDILADQTTPTRPVQLIHRNSAGDLAAAYADLAARGVDLVLWDATTALPADAEGFIGNTLVVALIDFANGGTPLAADEGFTARLKTADPGLTATAGGAEAYDGVITAALAAVITADDGGVSLKAGWPQVVSGSAVCASWGECVFALMGKQNVDYQGITGRRS
;
A
#
# COMPACT_ATOMS: atom_id res chain seq x y z
N MET A 1 -5.57 50.56 -58.38
CA MET A 1 -6.31 50.34 -59.64
C MET A 1 -7.25 49.14 -59.44
N PRO A 2 -8.56 49.30 -59.65
CA PRO A 2 -9.54 48.23 -59.47
C PRO A 2 -9.82 47.52 -60.80
N ARG A 3 -9.90 46.19 -60.82
CA ARG A 3 -10.68 45.44 -61.82
C ARG A 3 -11.29 44.21 -61.16
N ARG A 4 -12.61 44.12 -61.32
CA ARG A 4 -13.52 43.06 -60.89
C ARG A 4 -13.45 41.84 -61.86
N PRO A 5 -14.44 40.93 -61.86
CA PRO A 5 -14.37 39.55 -61.39
C PRO A 5 -14.50 38.54 -62.56
N THR A 6 -14.47 37.24 -62.31
CA THR A 6 -15.24 36.27 -63.15
C THR A 6 -15.36 34.91 -62.48
N ILE A 7 -16.61 34.50 -62.34
CA ILE A 7 -17.11 33.13 -62.18
C ILE A 7 -16.90 32.38 -63.50
N ALA A 8 -16.47 31.11 -63.46
CA ALA A 8 -16.99 29.98 -64.28
C ALA A 8 -15.97 28.84 -64.42
N ALA A 9 -16.38 27.63 -64.03
CA ALA A 9 -16.05 26.31 -64.62
C ALA A 9 -16.71 25.25 -63.70
N VAL A 10 -17.93 24.77 -63.95
CA VAL A 10 -18.27 23.67 -64.87
C VAL A 10 -17.24 22.55 -64.84
N LEU A 11 -17.60 21.41 -64.23
CA LEU A 11 -17.49 20.11 -64.90
C LEU A 11 -18.39 19.07 -64.21
N LEU A 12 -19.36 18.57 -64.98
CA LEU A 12 -20.07 17.32 -64.76
C LEU A 12 -19.08 16.14 -64.84
N LEU A 13 -19.29 15.07 -64.07
CA LEU A 13 -19.57 13.74 -64.63
C LEU A 13 -20.04 12.76 -63.54
N ALA A 14 -21.20 12.17 -63.76
CA ALA A 14 -21.70 11.00 -63.04
C ALA A 14 -20.92 9.75 -63.48
N LEU A 15 -20.68 8.81 -62.56
CA LEU A 15 -20.53 7.39 -62.90
C LEU A 15 -20.96 6.53 -61.71
N ALA A 16 -22.10 5.88 -61.86
CA ALA A 16 -22.55 4.79 -61.00
C ALA A 16 -21.90 3.48 -61.47
N LEU A 17 -21.21 2.76 -60.58
CA LEU A 17 -20.98 1.33 -60.75
C LEU A 17 -21.20 0.61 -59.41
N THR A 18 -22.33 -0.06 -59.35
CA THR A 18 -22.61 -1.20 -58.47
C THR A 18 -21.67 -2.35 -58.82
N GLY A 19 -20.86 -2.78 -57.84
CA GLY A 19 -20.06 -3.99 -57.93
C GLY A 19 -20.16 -4.78 -56.62
N CYS A 20 -21.06 -5.75 -56.59
CA CYS A 20 -21.13 -6.75 -55.53
C CYS A 20 -20.00 -7.77 -55.73
N THR A 21 -19.09 -7.90 -54.77
CA THR A 21 -18.25 -9.09 -54.60
C THR A 21 -18.42 -9.59 -53.17
N GLY A 22 -18.88 -10.84 -53.04
CA GLY A 22 -19.17 -11.48 -51.77
C GLY A 22 -17.91 -11.73 -50.97
N ALA A 23 -17.82 -11.13 -49.79
CA ALA A 23 -16.86 -11.50 -48.76
C ALA A 23 -17.45 -12.66 -47.92
N PRO A 24 -16.67 -13.70 -47.57
CA PRO A 24 -17.14 -14.78 -46.73
C PRO A 24 -17.48 -14.24 -45.33
N ALA A 25 -18.59 -14.72 -44.77
CA ALA A 25 -19.10 -14.32 -43.47
C ALA A 25 -18.01 -14.43 -42.38
N ALA A 26 -17.69 -13.30 -41.76
CA ALA A 26 -16.83 -13.26 -40.60
C ALA A 26 -17.47 -14.11 -39.49
N LYS A 27 -16.73 -15.13 -39.06
CA LYS A 27 -17.07 -16.00 -37.93
C LYS A 27 -17.29 -15.12 -36.69
N PRO A 28 -18.35 -15.31 -35.89
CA PRO A 28 -18.55 -14.54 -34.67
C PRO A 28 -17.35 -14.77 -33.74
N SER A 29 -16.54 -13.74 -33.55
CA SER A 29 -15.51 -13.72 -32.52
C SER A 29 -16.23 -13.61 -31.18
N THR A 30 -16.09 -14.63 -30.34
CA THR A 30 -16.59 -14.62 -28.96
C THR A 30 -15.90 -13.48 -28.21
N ALA A 31 -16.63 -12.38 -28.00
CA ALA A 31 -16.20 -11.31 -27.11
C ALA A 31 -15.93 -11.90 -25.72
N PRO A 32 -14.79 -11.59 -25.07
CA PRO A 32 -14.54 -12.05 -23.73
C PRO A 32 -15.62 -11.50 -22.80
N THR A 33 -16.25 -12.40 -22.03
CA THR A 33 -17.21 -12.06 -20.99
C THR A 33 -16.54 -11.10 -19.99
N PRO A 34 -17.14 -9.94 -19.67
CA PRO A 34 -16.59 -9.08 -18.63
C PRO A 34 -16.60 -9.86 -17.32
N VAL A 35 -15.41 -10.05 -16.74
CA VAL A 35 -15.24 -10.59 -15.39
C VAL A 35 -15.93 -9.63 -14.44
N ALA A 36 -16.84 -10.13 -13.61
CA ALA A 36 -17.52 -9.33 -12.60
C ALA A 36 -16.48 -8.64 -11.72
N SER A 37 -16.47 -7.31 -11.74
CA SER A 37 -15.67 -6.51 -10.82
C SER A 37 -16.25 -6.74 -9.43
N THR A 38 -15.54 -7.49 -8.58
CA THR A 38 -15.84 -7.54 -7.16
C THR A 38 -15.76 -6.12 -6.62
N SER A 39 -16.78 -5.68 -5.88
CA SER A 39 -16.75 -4.37 -5.22
C SER A 39 -15.50 -4.25 -4.33
N PRO A 40 -14.83 -3.09 -4.30
CA PRO A 40 -13.75 -2.83 -3.35
C PRO A 40 -14.19 -3.16 -1.93
N THR A 41 -13.31 -3.78 -1.14
CA THR A 41 -13.58 -4.13 0.25
C THR A 41 -13.21 -3.00 1.21
N GLY A 42 -12.35 -2.06 0.78
CA GLY A 42 -12.01 -0.87 1.55
C GLY A 42 -12.78 0.39 1.15
N ASP A 43 -12.49 1.48 1.85
CA ASP A 43 -13.22 2.74 1.77
C ASP A 43 -12.49 3.83 0.95
N GLY A 44 -11.31 3.52 0.43
CA GLY A 44 -10.49 4.44 -0.35
C GLY A 44 -9.45 5.21 0.46
N THR A 45 -9.33 5.00 1.77
CA THR A 45 -8.23 5.47 2.63
C THR A 45 -7.58 4.30 3.38
N LEU A 46 -6.28 4.08 3.19
CA LEU A 46 -5.54 3.09 3.97
C LEU A 46 -5.36 3.58 5.42
N SER A 47 -6.19 3.06 6.31
CA SER A 47 -6.24 3.43 7.72
C SER A 47 -5.51 2.41 8.58
N ILE A 48 -4.32 2.78 9.05
CA ILE A 48 -3.46 1.89 9.84
C ILE A 48 -3.54 2.26 11.31
N GLY A 49 -4.12 1.37 12.10
CA GLY A 49 -4.04 1.39 13.55
C GLY A 49 -2.69 0.89 14.04
N THR A 50 -2.21 1.42 15.16
CA THR A 50 -1.06 0.84 15.86
C THR A 50 -1.39 0.61 17.33
N LEU A 51 -0.88 -0.50 17.87
CA LEU A 51 -0.93 -0.82 19.29
C LEU A 51 0.50 -0.96 19.78
N PHE A 52 1.08 0.16 20.22
CA PHE A 52 2.47 0.23 20.67
C PHE A 52 2.52 0.56 22.17
N PRO A 53 3.52 0.07 22.92
CA PRO A 53 3.65 0.39 24.33
C PRO A 53 4.06 1.86 24.46
N MET A 54 3.13 2.75 24.82
CA MET A 54 3.41 4.18 25.01
C MET A 54 3.74 4.52 26.47
N THR A 55 3.54 3.56 27.36
CA THR A 55 3.81 3.66 28.79
C THR A 55 4.51 2.41 29.29
N GLY A 56 5.11 2.49 30.49
CA GLY A 56 5.77 1.36 31.12
C GLY A 56 7.17 1.07 30.56
N ALA A 57 7.67 -0.14 30.80
CA ALA A 57 9.07 -0.49 30.55
C ALA A 57 9.47 -0.44 29.06
N ASN A 58 8.52 -0.69 28.15
CA ASN A 58 8.78 -0.72 26.71
C ASN A 58 8.48 0.61 26.01
N ALA A 59 8.17 1.68 26.75
CA ALA A 59 7.78 2.98 26.19
C ALA A 59 8.80 3.56 25.19
N ALA A 60 10.10 3.38 25.45
CA ALA A 60 11.15 3.84 24.56
C ALA A 60 11.15 3.11 23.21
N SER A 61 10.87 1.80 23.19
CA SER A 61 10.70 1.05 21.94
C SER A 61 9.39 1.42 21.25
N GLY A 62 8.31 1.65 22.00
CA GLY A 62 7.06 2.14 21.42
C GLY A 62 7.20 3.51 20.75
N ALA A 63 7.98 4.43 21.33
CA ALA A 63 8.30 5.70 20.69
C ALA A 63 9.08 5.51 19.38
N ALA A 64 10.04 4.58 19.35
CA ALA A 64 10.75 4.22 18.11
C ALA A 64 9.81 3.63 17.04
N GLN A 65 8.88 2.77 17.44
CA GLN A 65 7.85 2.20 16.55
C GLN A 65 6.94 3.30 15.97
N VAL A 66 6.46 4.25 16.80
CA VAL A 66 5.70 5.42 16.33
C VAL A 66 6.51 6.20 15.31
N ALA A 67 7.76 6.55 15.62
CA ALA A 67 8.62 7.30 14.70
C ALA A 67 8.84 6.55 13.38
N GLY A 68 9.05 5.22 13.42
CA GLY A 68 9.17 4.37 12.25
C GLY A 68 7.96 4.44 11.32
N THR A 69 6.75 4.28 11.87
CA THR A 69 5.50 4.39 11.07
C THR A 69 5.32 5.76 10.43
N GLN A 70 5.63 6.84 11.16
CA GLN A 70 5.51 8.22 10.67
C GLN A 70 6.47 8.49 9.50
N ILE A 71 7.69 7.96 9.57
CA ILE A 71 8.66 8.07 8.47
C ILE A 71 8.14 7.32 7.23
N ALA A 72 7.61 6.10 7.40
CA ALA A 72 7.09 5.33 6.28
C ALA A 72 5.94 6.04 5.57
N VAL A 73 4.97 6.60 6.32
CA VAL A 73 3.87 7.38 5.72
C VAL A 73 4.41 8.62 5.01
N ARG A 74 5.39 9.31 5.58
CA ARG A 74 6.01 10.46 4.90
C ARG A 74 6.67 10.07 3.58
N ASP A 75 7.35 8.93 3.53
CA ASP A 75 8.00 8.45 2.31
C ASP A 75 6.98 8.04 1.24
N ILE A 76 5.86 7.41 1.64
CA ILE A 76 4.74 7.08 0.75
C ILE A 76 4.11 8.35 0.18
N LEU A 77 3.84 9.35 1.03
CA LEU A 77 3.18 10.59 0.63
C LEU A 77 4.10 11.56 -0.14
N ALA A 78 5.42 11.38 -0.06
CA ALA A 78 6.38 12.14 -0.85
C ALA A 78 6.34 11.75 -2.34
N ASP A 79 5.89 10.53 -2.67
CA ASP A 79 5.66 10.10 -4.04
C ASP A 79 4.32 10.64 -4.58
N GLN A 80 4.41 11.59 -5.50
CA GLN A 80 3.25 12.19 -6.16
C GLN A 80 2.87 11.47 -7.47
N THR A 81 3.66 10.48 -7.89
CA THR A 81 3.52 9.84 -9.20
C THR A 81 2.59 8.64 -9.18
N THR A 82 2.45 8.02 -8.01
CA THR A 82 1.52 6.93 -7.77
C THR A 82 0.24 7.51 -7.20
N PRO A 83 -0.96 7.17 -7.72
CA PRO A 83 -2.20 7.44 -7.04
C PRO A 83 -2.27 6.54 -5.80
N THR A 84 -1.50 6.88 -4.77
CA THR A 84 -1.63 6.29 -3.45
C THR A 84 -2.95 6.77 -2.88
N ARG A 85 -3.74 5.81 -2.37
CA ARG A 85 -4.85 6.16 -1.50
C ARG A 85 -4.28 6.95 -0.31
N PRO A 86 -5.01 7.92 0.25
CA PRO A 86 -4.60 8.57 1.48
C PRO A 86 -4.21 7.52 2.52
N VAL A 87 -3.07 7.70 3.17
CA VAL A 87 -2.61 6.82 4.25
C VAL A 87 -2.71 7.59 5.56
N GLN A 88 -3.35 7.01 6.56
CA GLN A 88 -3.46 7.61 7.89
C GLN A 88 -3.03 6.65 8.99
N LEU A 89 -2.48 7.23 10.07
CA LEU A 89 -2.05 6.50 11.26
C LEU A 89 -2.95 6.84 12.44
N ILE A 90 -3.37 5.82 13.18
CA ILE A 90 -4.10 5.98 14.43
C ILE A 90 -3.36 5.19 15.52
N HIS A 91 -2.63 5.91 16.37
CA HIS A 91 -1.82 5.28 17.41
C HIS A 91 -2.59 5.06 18.72
N ARG A 92 -2.48 3.88 19.30
CA ARG A 92 -3.01 3.53 20.62
C ARG A 92 -1.96 2.85 21.50
N ASN A 93 -2.15 2.98 22.81
CA ASN A 93 -1.26 2.40 23.81
C ASN A 93 -1.63 0.93 24.07
N SER A 94 -0.71 0.00 23.83
CA SER A 94 -0.91 -1.43 24.12
C SER A 94 -0.68 -1.80 25.59
N ALA A 95 0.01 -0.94 26.36
CA ALA A 95 0.38 -1.21 27.76
C ALA A 95 -0.67 -0.74 28.80
N GLY A 96 -1.84 -0.29 28.35
CA GLY A 96 -2.92 0.24 29.19
C GLY A 96 -4.20 -0.58 29.11
N ASP A 97 -5.36 0.09 29.04
CA ASP A 97 -6.64 -0.56 28.77
C ASP A 97 -6.69 -0.98 27.29
N LEU A 98 -6.26 -2.22 27.04
CA LEU A 98 -6.16 -2.77 25.71
C LEU A 98 -7.54 -2.97 25.06
N ALA A 99 -8.57 -3.31 25.84
CA ALA A 99 -9.93 -3.49 25.32
C ALA A 99 -10.50 -2.15 24.81
N ALA A 100 -10.30 -1.06 25.55
CA ALA A 100 -10.68 0.27 25.09
C ALA A 100 -9.89 0.71 23.85
N ALA A 101 -8.60 0.36 23.78
CA ALA A 101 -7.77 0.67 22.64
C ALA A 101 -8.25 -0.05 21.36
N TYR A 102 -8.58 -1.34 21.43
CA TYR A 102 -9.18 -2.09 20.32
C TYR A 102 -10.53 -1.50 19.91
N ALA A 103 -11.40 -1.21 20.87
CA ALA A 103 -12.73 -0.67 20.59
C ALA A 103 -12.67 0.68 19.86
N ASP A 104 -11.73 1.55 20.23
CA ASP A 104 -11.54 2.83 19.52
C ASP A 104 -10.99 2.62 18.09
N LEU A 105 -10.03 1.71 17.89
CA LEU A 105 -9.52 1.41 16.55
C LEU A 105 -10.62 0.85 15.65
N ALA A 106 -11.44 -0.07 16.16
CA ALA A 106 -12.58 -0.61 15.45
C ALA A 106 -13.62 0.48 15.12
N ALA A 107 -13.91 1.38 16.06
CA ALA A 107 -14.84 2.49 15.85
C ALA A 107 -14.35 3.50 14.80
N ARG A 108 -13.03 3.59 14.59
CA ARG A 108 -12.39 4.43 13.56
C ARG A 108 -12.28 3.74 12.20
N GLY A 109 -12.66 2.46 12.10
CA GLY A 109 -12.67 1.73 10.84
C GLY A 109 -11.27 1.51 10.27
N VAL A 110 -10.28 1.15 11.09
CA VAL A 110 -8.95 0.82 10.57
C VAL A 110 -8.98 -0.45 9.72
N ASP A 111 -8.20 -0.49 8.64
CA ASP A 111 -8.08 -1.64 7.74
C ASP A 111 -7.06 -2.65 8.26
N LEU A 112 -6.06 -2.15 8.98
CA LEU A 112 -4.93 -2.91 9.49
C LEU A 112 -4.51 -2.40 10.86
N VAL A 113 -4.09 -3.32 11.73
CA VAL A 113 -3.45 -3.02 13.02
C VAL A 113 -2.05 -3.60 13.06
N LEU A 114 -1.06 -2.74 13.28
CA LEU A 114 0.30 -3.13 13.64
C LEU A 114 0.38 -3.33 15.15
N TRP A 115 0.60 -4.57 15.57
CA TRP A 115 0.87 -4.94 16.95
C TRP A 115 2.35 -4.78 17.28
N ASP A 116 2.65 -4.40 18.52
CA ASP A 116 4.01 -4.05 18.92
C ASP A 116 5.03 -5.17 18.70
N ALA A 117 6.27 -4.77 18.43
CA ALA A 117 7.37 -5.70 18.21
C ALA A 117 7.91 -6.32 19.51
N THR A 118 7.55 -5.79 20.69
CA THR A 118 8.19 -6.16 21.96
C THR A 118 7.49 -7.30 22.70
N THR A 119 6.24 -7.59 22.33
CA THR A 119 5.40 -8.59 22.99
C THR A 119 4.71 -9.48 21.97
N ALA A 120 4.43 -10.72 22.37
CA ALA A 120 3.65 -11.63 21.54
C ALA A 120 2.22 -11.11 21.38
N LEU A 121 1.67 -11.27 20.17
CA LEU A 121 0.28 -10.94 19.90
C LEU A 121 -0.64 -11.79 20.81
N PRO A 122 -1.61 -11.18 21.52
CA PRO A 122 -2.57 -11.93 22.33
C PRO A 122 -3.34 -12.94 21.48
N ALA A 123 -3.56 -14.15 22.00
CA ALA A 123 -4.22 -15.24 21.27
C ALA A 123 -5.68 -14.91 20.88
N ASP A 124 -6.31 -13.96 21.58
CA ASP A 124 -7.66 -13.47 21.33
C ASP A 124 -7.70 -12.22 20.43
N ALA A 125 -6.55 -11.70 19.98
CA ALA A 125 -6.46 -10.48 19.16
C ALA A 125 -7.35 -10.54 17.91
N GLU A 126 -7.45 -11.69 17.25
CA GLU A 126 -8.28 -11.89 16.05
C GLU A 126 -9.78 -11.73 16.34
N GLY A 127 -10.22 -12.00 17.57
CA GLY A 127 -11.62 -11.88 17.99
C GLY A 127 -12.13 -10.45 18.08
N PHE A 128 -11.24 -9.45 18.11
CA PHE A 128 -11.62 -8.05 18.36
C PHE A 128 -11.83 -7.21 17.08
N ILE A 129 -11.49 -7.74 15.89
CA ILE A 129 -11.18 -6.85 14.75
C ILE A 129 -11.83 -7.22 13.41
N GLY A 130 -12.75 -8.18 13.37
CA GLY A 130 -13.61 -8.43 12.20
C GLY A 130 -12.82 -8.61 10.88
N ASN A 131 -13.00 -7.69 9.93
CA ASN A 131 -12.32 -7.72 8.62
C ASN A 131 -10.93 -7.04 8.62
N THR A 132 -10.48 -6.53 9.77
CA THR A 132 -9.19 -5.85 9.92
C THR A 132 -8.05 -6.86 9.93
N LEU A 133 -6.96 -6.57 9.23
CA LEU A 133 -5.75 -7.39 9.29
C LEU A 133 -4.94 -7.03 10.55
N VAL A 134 -4.52 -8.01 11.34
CA VAL A 134 -3.58 -7.81 12.45
C VAL A 134 -2.23 -8.37 12.06
N VAL A 135 -1.18 -7.58 12.29
CA VAL A 135 0.20 -7.93 11.96
C VAL A 135 1.05 -7.76 13.21
N ALA A 136 1.70 -8.83 13.65
CA ALA A 136 2.68 -8.75 14.71
C ALA A 136 4.02 -8.25 14.15
N LEU A 137 4.49 -7.09 14.60
CA LEU A 137 5.76 -6.55 14.11
C LEU A 137 6.96 -7.42 14.48
N ILE A 138 6.83 -8.30 15.47
CA ILE A 138 7.87 -9.28 15.79
C ILE A 138 8.16 -10.25 14.65
N ASP A 139 7.22 -10.45 13.72
CA ASP A 139 7.42 -11.30 12.54
C ASP A 139 8.42 -10.69 11.53
N PHE A 140 8.71 -9.39 11.67
CA PHE A 140 9.72 -8.69 10.88
C PHE A 140 11.11 -8.79 11.52
N ALA A 141 11.19 -9.17 12.79
CA ALA A 141 12.44 -9.32 13.49
C ALA A 141 13.06 -10.69 13.18
N ASN A 142 14.13 -10.70 12.39
CA ASN A 142 14.91 -11.88 11.97
C ASN A 142 15.60 -12.60 13.15
N GLY A 143 14.83 -13.21 14.04
CA GLY A 143 15.30 -13.79 15.31
C GLY A 143 14.37 -13.55 16.50
N GLY A 144 13.21 -12.91 16.31
CA GLY A 144 12.19 -12.74 17.34
C GLY A 144 12.54 -11.71 18.43
N THR A 145 13.42 -10.75 18.14
CA THR A 145 13.71 -9.61 19.03
C THR A 145 13.78 -8.32 18.21
N PRO A 146 13.13 -7.23 18.64
CA PRO A 146 13.18 -5.94 17.93
C PRO A 146 14.62 -5.50 17.64
N LEU A 147 14.88 -5.23 16.36
CA LEU A 147 16.18 -4.85 15.84
C LEU A 147 16.45 -3.39 16.19
N ALA A 148 17.61 -3.14 16.79
CA ALA A 148 18.12 -1.77 16.89
C ALA A 148 18.37 -1.22 15.47
N ALA A 149 17.96 0.01 15.22
CA ALA A 149 18.21 0.67 13.94
C ALA A 149 19.72 0.85 13.71
N ASP A 150 20.15 0.69 12.46
CA ASP A 150 21.50 1.08 12.05
C ASP A 150 21.70 2.60 12.15
N GLU A 151 22.92 3.08 11.89
CA GLU A 151 23.25 4.51 12.00
C GLU A 151 22.39 5.38 11.07
N GLY A 152 22.18 4.93 9.83
CA GLY A 152 21.43 5.68 8.83
C GLY A 152 19.96 5.81 9.19
N PHE A 153 19.32 4.71 9.59
CA PHE A 153 17.93 4.71 9.99
C PHE A 153 17.73 5.36 11.37
N THR A 154 18.71 5.26 12.28
CA THR A 154 18.72 6.01 13.54
C THR A 154 18.66 7.53 13.30
N ALA A 155 19.40 8.05 12.32
CA ALA A 155 19.34 9.47 11.98
C ALA A 155 17.95 9.89 11.46
N ARG A 156 17.31 9.03 10.66
CA ARG A 156 15.93 9.25 10.19
C ARG A 156 14.92 9.23 11.34
N LEU A 157 15.03 8.28 12.26
CA LEU A 157 14.22 8.20 13.48
C LEU A 157 14.35 9.46 14.32
N LYS A 158 15.57 9.93 14.57
CA LYS A 158 15.82 11.17 15.34
C LYS A 158 15.38 12.45 14.65
N THR A 159 15.23 12.42 13.33
CA THR A 159 14.64 13.53 12.57
C THR A 159 13.13 13.58 12.78
N ALA A 160 12.47 12.43 12.91
CA ALA A 160 11.04 12.35 13.22
C ALA A 160 10.75 12.67 14.70
N ASP A 161 11.59 12.18 15.61
CA ASP A 161 11.51 12.46 17.05
C ASP A 161 12.92 12.62 17.65
N PRO A 162 13.38 13.86 17.90
CA PRO A 162 14.68 14.12 18.53
C PRO A 162 14.82 13.59 19.97
N GLY A 163 13.71 13.29 20.63
CA GLY A 163 13.66 12.80 22.02
C GLY A 163 13.88 11.30 22.18
N LEU A 164 14.05 10.54 21.08
CA LEU A 164 14.20 9.10 21.13
C LEU A 164 15.41 8.65 21.95
N THR A 165 15.14 7.80 22.94
CA THR A 165 16.14 7.17 23.82
C THR A 165 16.45 5.73 23.43
N ALA A 166 15.64 5.12 22.55
CA ALA A 166 15.84 3.81 21.94
C ALA A 166 15.40 3.84 20.48
N THR A 167 15.88 2.90 19.68
CA THR A 167 15.53 2.76 18.26
C THR A 167 14.94 1.40 17.90
N ALA A 168 14.96 0.45 18.84
CA ALA A 168 14.49 -0.90 18.61
C ALA A 168 12.98 -0.94 18.31
N GLY A 169 12.59 -1.67 17.26
CA GLY A 169 11.20 -1.75 16.79
C GLY A 169 10.86 -0.70 15.71
N GLY A 170 11.68 0.34 15.54
CA GLY A 170 11.40 1.39 14.56
C GLY A 170 11.49 0.90 13.12
N ALA A 171 12.41 -0.03 12.83
CA ALA A 171 12.60 -0.60 11.49
C ALA A 171 11.43 -1.50 11.09
N GLU A 172 10.99 -2.36 12.00
CA GLU A 172 9.84 -3.25 11.83
C GLU A 172 8.58 -2.43 11.59
N ALA A 173 8.36 -1.38 12.39
CA ALA A 173 7.19 -0.51 12.25
C ALA A 173 7.19 0.23 10.91
N TYR A 174 8.35 0.68 10.44
CA TYR A 174 8.49 1.29 9.11
C TYR A 174 8.17 0.27 8.00
N ASP A 175 8.80 -0.90 8.02
CA ASP A 175 8.60 -1.93 7.00
C ASP A 175 7.17 -2.49 7.02
N GLY A 176 6.52 -2.53 8.18
CA GLY A 176 5.11 -2.90 8.34
C GLY A 176 4.17 -1.95 7.59
N VAL A 177 4.39 -0.64 7.70
CA VAL A 177 3.62 0.37 6.97
C VAL A 177 3.89 0.30 5.45
N ILE A 178 5.16 0.17 5.04
CA ILE A 178 5.49 0.03 3.61
C ILE A 178 4.84 -1.23 3.03
N THR A 179 4.88 -2.35 3.76
CA THR A 179 4.25 -3.61 3.33
C THR A 179 2.75 -3.47 3.18
N ALA A 180 2.07 -2.81 4.14
CA ALA A 180 0.64 -2.54 4.05
C ALA A 180 0.29 -1.72 2.80
N ALA A 181 1.03 -0.65 2.54
CA ALA A 181 0.82 0.19 1.37
C ALA A 181 1.08 -0.57 0.05
N LEU A 182 2.15 -1.37 -0.02
CA LEU A 182 2.43 -2.18 -1.21
C LEU A 182 1.37 -3.26 -1.45
N ALA A 183 0.87 -3.90 -0.39
CA ALA A 183 -0.24 -4.84 -0.49
C ALA A 183 -1.51 -4.15 -1.05
N ALA A 184 -1.77 -2.91 -0.65
CA ALA A 184 -2.87 -2.12 -1.18
C ALA A 184 -2.69 -1.77 -2.66
N VAL A 185 -1.46 -1.47 -3.10
CA VAL A 185 -1.15 -1.26 -4.54
C VAL A 185 -1.35 -2.54 -5.34
N ILE A 186 -0.80 -3.67 -4.86
CA ILE A 186 -0.87 -4.97 -5.54
C ILE A 186 -2.33 -5.41 -5.73
N THR A 187 -3.16 -5.26 -4.69
CA THR A 187 -4.57 -5.66 -4.74
C THR A 187 -5.48 -4.60 -5.32
N ALA A 188 -4.97 -3.39 -5.55
CA ALA A 188 -5.76 -2.22 -5.88
C ALA A 188 -6.95 -2.02 -4.93
N ASP A 189 -6.81 -2.36 -3.64
CA ASP A 189 -7.84 -2.29 -2.60
C ASP A 189 -7.18 -2.16 -1.21
N ASP A 190 -7.78 -1.42 -0.29
CA ASP A 190 -7.21 -1.09 1.02
C ASP A 190 -7.92 -1.79 2.18
N GLY A 191 -9.06 -2.42 1.94
CA GLY A 191 -9.77 -3.18 2.97
C GLY A 191 -8.94 -4.34 3.51
N GLY A 192 -9.07 -4.62 4.80
CA GLY A 192 -8.23 -5.62 5.50
C GLY A 192 -8.25 -7.02 4.88
N VAL A 193 -9.33 -7.43 4.20
CA VAL A 193 -9.40 -8.68 3.42
C VAL A 193 -8.44 -8.66 2.24
N SER A 194 -8.42 -7.56 1.48
CA SER A 194 -7.52 -7.37 0.34
C SER A 194 -6.08 -7.18 0.79
N LEU A 195 -5.84 -6.44 1.89
CA LEU A 195 -4.51 -6.35 2.49
C LEU A 195 -3.98 -7.74 2.88
N LYS A 196 -4.82 -8.59 3.49
CA LYS A 196 -4.45 -9.97 3.85
C LYS A 196 -4.07 -10.80 2.62
N ALA A 197 -4.78 -10.63 1.51
CA ALA A 197 -4.48 -11.32 0.25
C ALA A 197 -3.20 -10.79 -0.43
N GLY A 198 -2.95 -9.48 -0.34
CA GLY A 198 -1.77 -8.83 -0.91
C GLY A 198 -0.50 -9.01 -0.08
N TRP A 199 -0.63 -9.16 1.23
CA TRP A 199 0.48 -9.23 2.18
C TRP A 199 1.60 -10.21 1.77
N PRO A 200 1.33 -11.50 1.50
CA PRO A 200 2.39 -12.44 1.08
C PRO A 200 2.98 -12.11 -0.29
N GLN A 201 2.25 -11.36 -1.15
CA GLN A 201 2.70 -11.03 -2.51
C GLN A 201 3.81 -9.97 -2.52
N VAL A 202 3.94 -9.20 -1.42
CA VAL A 202 4.94 -8.14 -1.28
C VAL A 202 6.38 -8.70 -1.26
N VAL A 203 6.56 -9.97 -0.90
CA VAL A 203 7.87 -10.63 -0.77
C VAL A 203 8.01 -11.90 -1.62
N SER A 204 7.04 -12.20 -2.49
CA SER A 204 7.02 -13.45 -3.26
C SER A 204 7.63 -13.34 -4.66
N GLY A 205 8.04 -12.14 -5.06
CA GLY A 205 8.52 -11.85 -6.41
C GLY A 205 10.00 -12.12 -6.63
N SER A 206 10.49 -11.69 -7.79
CA SER A 206 11.92 -11.76 -8.16
C SER A 206 12.55 -10.37 -8.34
N ALA A 207 11.73 -9.32 -8.44
CA ALA A 207 12.21 -7.94 -8.53
C ALA A 207 12.49 -7.43 -7.11
N VAL A 208 13.74 -7.54 -6.67
CA VAL A 208 14.16 -7.03 -5.36
C VAL A 208 14.07 -5.50 -5.37
N CYS A 209 13.42 -4.95 -4.35
CA CYS A 209 13.31 -3.51 -4.11
C CYS A 209 13.46 -3.22 -2.61
N ALA A 210 14.06 -2.08 -2.26
CA ALA A 210 14.38 -1.73 -0.87
C ALA A 210 13.66 -0.47 -0.35
N SER A 211 12.90 0.21 -1.21
CA SER A 211 12.16 1.42 -0.85
C SER A 211 10.79 1.47 -1.51
N TRP A 212 9.90 2.31 -0.97
CA TRP A 212 8.58 2.58 -1.55
C TRP A 212 8.66 2.86 -3.06
N GLY A 213 9.49 3.83 -3.46
CA GLY A 213 9.61 4.27 -4.86
C GLY A 213 10.15 3.17 -5.77
N GLU A 214 11.14 2.39 -5.33
CA GLU A 214 11.66 1.26 -6.12
C GLU A 214 10.60 0.18 -6.33
N CYS A 215 9.88 -0.19 -5.27
CA CYS A 215 8.86 -1.23 -5.34
C CYS A 215 7.68 -0.80 -6.22
N VAL A 216 7.20 0.42 -6.06
CA VAL A 216 6.17 1.00 -6.94
C VAL A 216 6.61 1.02 -8.39
N PHE A 217 7.84 1.45 -8.67
CA PHE A 217 8.37 1.48 -10.03
C PHE A 217 8.36 0.09 -10.67
N ALA A 218 8.78 -0.94 -9.93
CA ALA A 218 8.71 -2.33 -10.36
C ALA A 218 7.25 -2.79 -10.61
N LEU A 219 6.32 -2.45 -9.70
CA LEU A 219 4.89 -2.77 -9.84
C LEU A 219 4.25 -2.09 -11.06
N MET A 220 4.60 -0.84 -11.36
CA MET A 220 4.17 -0.14 -12.58
C MET A 220 4.70 -0.83 -13.84
N GLY A 221 5.89 -1.42 -13.75
CA GLY A 221 6.46 -2.32 -14.77
C GLY A 221 5.80 -3.70 -14.82
N LYS A 222 4.74 -3.95 -14.04
CA LYS A 222 4.03 -5.24 -13.89
C LYS A 222 4.94 -6.38 -13.41
N GLN A 223 5.96 -6.05 -12.63
CA GLN A 223 6.83 -7.05 -12.00
C GLN A 223 6.26 -7.48 -10.65
N ASN A 224 6.53 -8.73 -10.26
CA ASN A 224 6.29 -9.19 -8.91
C ASN A 224 7.49 -8.80 -8.04
N VAL A 225 7.24 -8.07 -6.94
CA VAL A 225 8.28 -7.53 -6.06
C VAL A 225 8.70 -8.49 -4.96
N ASP A 226 9.96 -8.39 -4.57
CA ASP A 226 10.51 -8.96 -3.34
C ASP A 226 11.02 -7.78 -2.47
N TYR A 227 10.13 -7.23 -1.65
CA TYR A 227 10.46 -6.07 -0.82
C TYR A 227 11.34 -6.46 0.37
N GLN A 228 12.58 -5.95 0.36
CA GLN A 228 13.60 -6.13 1.39
C GLN A 228 13.89 -4.77 2.01
N GLY A 229 13.14 -4.43 3.07
CA GLY A 229 13.18 -3.12 3.71
C GLY A 229 14.34 -2.93 4.68
N ILE A 230 14.12 -2.09 5.69
CA ILE A 230 15.12 -1.78 6.72
C ILE A 230 15.45 -3.03 7.55
N THR A 231 14.48 -3.91 7.78
CA THR A 231 14.70 -5.20 8.46
C THR A 231 15.34 -6.23 7.55
N GLY A 232 15.62 -5.91 6.28
CA GLY A 232 16.21 -6.81 5.30
C GLY A 232 15.23 -7.85 4.77
N ARG A 233 15.77 -9.00 4.35
CA ARG A 233 14.97 -10.08 3.75
C ARG A 233 14.13 -10.80 4.81
N ARG A 234 12.83 -10.90 4.55
CA ARG A 234 11.87 -11.66 5.35
C ARG A 234 11.75 -13.08 4.76
N SER A 235 11.78 -14.12 5.61
CA SER A 235 11.72 -15.54 5.22
C SER A 235 10.48 -16.23 5.73
#